data_AF-A0A7S1MR41-F1
#
_entry.id   AF-A0A7S1MR41-F1
#
_cell.length_a   1.000
_cell.length_b   1.000
_cell.length_c   1.000
_cell.angle_alpha   90.00
_cell.angle_beta   90.00
_cell.angle_gamma   90.00
#
_symmetry.space_group_name_H-M   'P 1'
#
loop_
_entity.id
_entity.type
_entity.pdbx_description
1 polymer ?
#
loop_
_entity_poly.entity_id
_entity_poly.type
_entity_poly.pdbx_seq_one_letter_code
_entity_poly.pdbx_strand_id
1 'polypeptide(L)'
;MIPNMYLVAGELLPAVFHVSARALARQSLSIFCDHSDVMAVRTTGCALLSAHNPQEVMDLGLVAHLASLKSSVPFVHFFDGTRTSGVIECVSPIPYSQMKAMVPWDAVADFRARGLNPQHPIM
;
A
#
# COMPACT_ATOMS: atom_id res chain seq x y z
N MET A 1 12.41 -1.78 -4.51
CA MET A 1 11.69 -0.49 -4.63
C MET A 1 12.16 0.56 -3.61
N ILE A 2 13.04 0.22 -2.66
CA ILE A 2 13.45 1.09 -1.54
C ILE A 2 13.85 2.52 -1.96
N PRO A 3 14.74 2.75 -2.97
CA PRO A 3 15.13 4.11 -3.33
C PRO A 3 13.94 4.98 -3.78
N ASN A 4 13.05 4.43 -4.61
CA ASN A 4 11.87 5.15 -5.07
C ASN A 4 10.84 5.35 -3.95
N MET A 5 10.80 4.48 -2.94
CA MET A 5 9.91 4.66 -1.79
C MET A 5 10.27 5.91 -0.98
N TYR A 6 11.57 6.23 -0.85
CA TYR A 6 12.00 7.50 -0.25
C TYR A 6 11.52 8.72 -1.07
N LEU A 7 11.57 8.64 -2.40
CA LEU A 7 11.08 9.71 -3.27
C LEU A 7 9.56 9.89 -3.14
N VAL A 8 8.81 8.79 -3.24
CA VAL A 8 7.34 8.79 -3.13
C VAL A 8 6.88 9.32 -1.77
N ALA A 9 7.56 8.92 -0.68
CA ALA A 9 7.27 9.42 0.65
C ALA A 9 7.70 10.88 0.83
N GLY A 10 8.85 11.28 0.28
CA GLY A 10 9.37 12.64 0.35
C GLY A 10 8.50 13.67 -0.40
N GLU A 11 7.93 13.27 -1.53
CA GLU A 11 7.03 14.12 -2.34
C GLU A 11 5.56 14.07 -1.86
N LEU A 12 5.27 13.33 -0.78
CA LEU A 12 3.92 13.13 -0.25
C LEU A 12 2.94 12.71 -1.36
N LEU A 13 3.32 11.64 -2.06
CA LEU A 13 2.51 11.05 -3.11
C LEU A 13 1.63 9.95 -2.51
N PRO A 14 0.29 10.06 -2.62
CA PRO A 14 -0.61 9.01 -2.21
C PRO A 14 -0.39 7.77 -3.10
N ALA A 15 0.13 6.71 -2.50
CA ALA A 15 0.34 5.42 -3.14
C ALA A 15 0.06 4.27 -2.15
N VAL A 16 -0.19 3.07 -2.67
CA VAL A 16 -0.30 1.84 -1.87
C VAL A 16 0.50 0.72 -2.54
N PHE A 17 1.42 0.13 -1.79
CA PHE A 17 2.15 -1.07 -2.18
C PHE A 17 1.51 -2.27 -1.48
N HIS A 18 0.88 -3.15 -2.24
CA HIS A 18 0.39 -4.43 -1.72
C HIS A 18 1.53 -5.46 -1.75
N VAL A 19 1.94 -5.95 -0.59
CA VAL A 19 3.12 -6.83 -0.46
C VAL A 19 2.73 -8.14 0.22
N SER A 20 2.97 -9.24 -0.49
CA SER A 20 3.00 -10.56 0.12
C SER A 20 4.35 -10.75 0.80
N ALA A 21 4.40 -10.55 2.12
CA ALA A 21 5.63 -10.52 2.92
C ALA A 21 6.39 -11.86 2.86
N ARG A 22 7.69 -11.79 2.62
CA ARG A 22 8.56 -12.93 2.34
C ARG A 22 9.97 -12.76 2.89
N ALA A 23 10.59 -13.90 3.21
CA ALA A 23 12.00 -13.99 3.55
C ALA A 23 12.95 -13.41 2.49
N LEU A 24 13.79 -12.49 2.94
CA LEU A 24 14.97 -12.03 2.19
C LEU A 24 16.02 -13.13 2.14
N ALA A 25 16.65 -13.28 0.97
CA ALA A 25 17.76 -14.22 0.81
C ALA A 25 18.96 -13.75 1.66
N ARG A 26 19.37 -14.59 2.61
CA ARG A 26 20.62 -14.42 3.39
C ARG A 26 21.62 -15.51 2.99
N GLN A 27 21.80 -16.53 3.83
CA GLN A 27 22.61 -17.70 3.50
C GLN A 27 21.97 -18.57 2.42
N SER A 28 20.63 -18.58 2.34
CA SER A 28 19.87 -19.31 1.32
C SER A 28 18.65 -18.50 0.89
N LEU A 29 18.16 -18.81 -0.31
CA LEU A 29 16.90 -18.28 -0.82
C LEU A 29 15.73 -19.00 -0.11
N SER A 30 14.75 -18.22 0.35
CA SER A 30 13.49 -18.75 0.85
C SER A 30 12.34 -18.12 0.08
N ILE A 31 11.34 -18.94 -0.27
CA ILE A 31 10.07 -18.51 -0.87
C ILE A 31 8.96 -18.25 0.15
N PHE A 32 9.22 -18.56 1.41
CA PHE A 32 8.23 -18.60 2.47
C PHE A 32 8.13 -17.28 3.25
N CYS A 33 7.03 -17.11 3.99
CA CYS A 33 6.76 -15.93 4.78
C CYS A 33 7.76 -15.70 5.92
N ASP A 34 8.23 -14.47 5.99
CA ASP A 34 8.59 -13.77 7.22
C ASP A 34 8.37 -12.26 6.95
N HIS A 35 8.73 -11.37 7.88
CA HIS A 35 8.59 -9.92 7.70
C HIS A 35 9.90 -9.21 7.37
N SER A 36 10.94 -9.93 6.96
CA SER A 36 12.27 -9.36 6.77
C SER A 36 12.31 -8.34 5.62
N ASP A 37 11.51 -8.53 4.57
CA ASP A 37 11.34 -7.60 3.46
C ASP A 37 10.62 -6.31 3.88
N VAL A 38 9.50 -6.42 4.60
CA VAL A 38 8.73 -5.28 5.12
C VAL A 38 9.56 -4.50 6.15
N MET A 39 10.28 -5.20 7.03
CA MET A 39 11.12 -4.54 8.02
C MET A 39 12.36 -3.86 7.41
N ALA A 40 12.76 -4.23 6.19
CA ALA A 40 13.80 -3.54 5.44
C ALA A 40 13.34 -2.16 4.93
N VAL A 41 12.04 -1.93 4.77
CA VAL A 41 11.48 -0.66 4.26
C VAL A 41 10.92 0.25 5.35
N ARG A 42 10.99 -0.13 6.63
CA ARG A 42 10.44 0.67 7.74
C ARG A 42 10.97 2.10 7.84
N THR A 43 12.16 2.36 7.29
CA THR A 43 12.80 3.68 7.34
C THR A 43 12.46 4.55 6.13
N THR A 44 11.74 4.04 5.12
CA THR A 44 11.45 4.81 3.89
C THR A 44 10.43 5.92 4.08
N GLY A 45 9.79 6.01 5.25
CA GLY A 45 8.72 6.97 5.53
C GLY A 45 7.34 6.52 5.05
N CYS A 46 7.22 5.31 4.48
CA CYS A 46 5.90 4.74 4.16
C CYS A 46 5.21 4.23 5.43
N ALA A 47 3.89 4.42 5.51
CA ALA A 47 3.08 3.83 6.56
C ALA A 47 2.98 2.31 6.35
N LEU A 48 3.17 1.51 7.41
CA LEU A 48 3.08 0.06 7.34
C LEU A 48 1.75 -0.41 7.92
N LEU A 49 0.95 -1.15 7.14
CA LEU A 49 -0.32 -1.71 7.56
C LEU A 49 -0.32 -3.22 7.31
N SER A 50 -0.54 -4.00 8.37
CA SER A 50 -0.51 -5.47 8.32
C SER A 50 -1.93 -6.04 8.31
N ALA A 51 -2.17 -7.05 7.48
CA ALA A 51 -3.39 -7.84 7.46
C ALA A 51 -3.09 -9.32 7.76
N HIS A 52 -3.89 -9.94 8.63
CA HIS A 52 -3.61 -11.27 9.16
C HIS A 52 -4.37 -12.39 8.42
N ASN A 53 -5.53 -12.11 7.83
CA ASN A 53 -6.37 -13.09 7.14
C ASN A 53 -6.90 -12.53 5.79
N PRO A 54 -7.41 -13.38 4.88
CA PRO A 54 -7.93 -12.94 3.57
C PRO A 54 -9.03 -11.87 3.63
N GLN A 55 -9.88 -11.87 4.67
CA GLN A 55 -10.90 -10.83 4.87
C GLN A 55 -10.25 -9.48 5.21
N GLU A 56 -9.32 -9.48 6.17
CA GLU A 56 -8.55 -8.28 6.54
C GLU A 56 -7.73 -7.75 5.37
N VAL A 57 -7.20 -8.62 4.50
CA VAL A 57 -6.48 -8.19 3.29
C VAL A 57 -7.38 -7.32 2.40
N MET A 58 -8.66 -7.64 2.32
CA MET A 58 -9.64 -6.85 1.57
C MET A 58 -9.98 -5.55 2.30
N ASP A 59 -10.32 -5.65 3.58
CA ASP A 59 -10.81 -4.51 4.36
C ASP A 59 -9.69 -3.47 4.56
N LEU A 60 -8.52 -3.93 5.02
CA LEU A 60 -7.36 -3.08 5.24
C LEU A 60 -6.70 -2.63 3.94
N GLY A 61 -6.88 -3.39 2.86
CA GLY A 61 -6.51 -2.95 1.51
C GLY A 61 -7.28 -1.69 1.13
N LEU A 62 -8.59 -1.66 1.35
CA LEU A 62 -9.41 -0.47 1.12
C LEU A 62 -9.02 0.68 2.05
N VAL A 63 -8.79 0.39 3.34
CA VAL A 63 -8.33 1.40 4.31
C VAL A 63 -7.03 2.04 3.86
N ALA A 64 -6.05 1.27 3.38
CA ALA A 64 -4.78 1.78 2.90
C ALA A 64 -4.96 2.78 1.75
N HIS A 65 -5.82 2.47 0.77
CA HIS A 65 -6.11 3.39 -0.35
C HIS A 65 -6.77 4.68 0.11
N LEU A 66 -7.80 4.59 0.96
CA LEU A 66 -8.53 5.75 1.45
C LEU A 66 -7.66 6.63 2.37
N ALA A 67 -6.88 6.01 3.25
CA ALA A 67 -5.98 6.71 4.17
C ALA A 67 -4.82 7.38 3.42
N SER A 68 -4.26 6.70 2.41
CA SER A 68 -3.19 7.25 1.56
C SER A 68 -3.66 8.52 0.85
N LEU A 69 -4.85 8.50 0.24
CA LEU A 69 -5.43 9.68 -0.40
C LEU A 69 -5.63 10.86 0.57
N LYS A 70 -6.16 10.62 1.78
CA LYS A 70 -6.40 11.69 2.75
C LYS A 70 -5.13 12.26 3.36
N SER A 71 -4.16 11.40 3.67
CA SER A 71 -2.92 11.80 4.36
C SER A 71 -1.83 12.26 3.40
N SER A 72 -1.94 11.95 2.11
CA SER A 72 -0.84 12.08 1.14
C SER A 72 0.43 11.31 1.55
N VAL A 73 0.32 10.32 2.43
CA VAL A 73 1.42 9.45 2.84
C VAL A 73 1.27 8.11 2.11
N PRO A 74 2.34 7.56 1.50
CA PRO A 74 2.27 6.25 0.88
C PRO A 74 2.17 5.12 1.91
N PHE A 75 1.39 4.09 1.60
CA PHE A 75 1.19 2.92 2.46
C PHE A 75 1.85 1.67 1.86
N VAL A 76 2.37 0.81 2.74
CA VAL A 76 2.71 -0.59 2.45
C VAL A 76 1.67 -1.44 3.18
N HIS A 77 0.72 -1.95 2.42
CA HIS A 77 -0.27 -2.89 2.92
C HIS A 77 0.26 -4.31 2.70
N PHE A 78 0.66 -4.98 3.78
CA PHE A 78 1.31 -6.28 3.70
C PHE A 78 0.57 -7.38 4.45
N PHE A 79 0.75 -8.61 3.98
CA PHE A 79 0.17 -9.82 4.54
C PHE A 79 1.12 -10.99 4.34
N ASP A 80 1.01 -12.04 5.16
CA ASP A 80 1.98 -13.13 5.17
C ASP A 80 1.93 -13.93 3.85
N GLY A 81 3.09 -14.04 3.18
CA GLY A 81 3.21 -14.79 1.94
C GLY A 81 3.00 -16.29 2.12
N THR A 82 2.31 -16.93 1.19
CA THR A 82 1.86 -18.34 1.28
C THR A 82 0.82 -18.59 2.38
N ARG A 83 1.06 -18.13 3.62
CA ARG A 83 0.18 -18.35 4.78
C ARG A 83 -1.13 -17.58 4.72
N THR A 84 -1.14 -16.37 4.17
CA THR A 84 -2.36 -15.60 3.94
C THR A 84 -2.60 -15.46 2.43
N SER A 85 -1.55 -15.18 1.66
CA SER A 85 -1.68 -14.97 0.21
C SER A 85 -2.08 -16.21 -0.60
N GLY A 86 -1.80 -17.41 -0.08
CA GLY A 86 -2.07 -18.69 -0.74
C GLY A 86 -3.30 -19.42 -0.19
N VAL A 87 -3.99 -18.82 0.78
CA VAL A 87 -5.15 -19.43 1.44
C VAL A 87 -6.43 -19.00 0.73
N ILE A 88 -7.30 -19.98 0.51
CA ILE A 88 -8.64 -19.75 -0.06
C ILE A 88 -9.63 -19.80 1.09
N GLU A 89 -10.30 -18.69 1.34
CA GLU A 89 -11.35 -18.55 2.35
C GLU A 89 -12.58 -17.87 1.73
N CYS A 90 -13.74 -18.10 2.35
CA CYS A 90 -14.96 -17.40 1.98
C CYS A 90 -14.93 -15.99 2.59
N VAL A 91 -14.66 -15.00 1.75
CA VAL A 91 -14.64 -13.58 2.13
C VAL A 91 -15.93 -12.88 1.73
N SER A 92 -16.24 -11.78 2.40
CA SER A 92 -17.33 -10.86 2.05
C SER A 92 -16.78 -9.71 1.19
N PRO A 93 -16.91 -9.78 -0.14
CA PRO A 93 -16.39 -8.75 -1.04
C PRO A 93 -17.10 -7.41 -0.87
N ILE A 94 -16.33 -6.35 -0.63
CA ILE A 94 -16.84 -4.98 -0.70
C ILE A 94 -17.07 -4.64 -2.19
N PRO A 95 -18.30 -4.30 -2.61
CA PRO A 95 -18.56 -3.93 -4.00
C PRO A 95 -17.94 -2.58 -4.34
N TYR A 96 -17.51 -2.42 -5.59
CA TYR A 96 -16.85 -1.20 -6.05
C TYR A 96 -17.73 0.06 -5.95
N SER A 97 -19.06 -0.11 -6.00
CA SER A 97 -20.00 0.99 -5.77
C SER A 97 -19.89 1.56 -4.35
N GLN A 98 -19.71 0.71 -3.33
CA GLN A 98 -19.48 1.14 -1.96
C GLN A 98 -18.09 1.76 -1.79
N MET A 99 -17.05 1.16 -2.39
CA MET A 99 -15.71 1.73 -2.37
C MET A 99 -15.72 3.15 -2.96
N LYS A 100 -16.39 3.36 -4.10
CA LYS A 100 -16.52 4.66 -4.78
C LYS A 100 -17.21 5.70 -3.90
N ALA A 101 -18.19 5.30 -3.10
CA ALA A 101 -18.90 6.20 -2.19
C ALA A 101 -18.01 6.67 -1.02
N MET A 102 -16.96 5.92 -0.67
CA MET A 102 -16.04 6.25 0.43
C MET A 102 -14.83 7.09 -0.02
N VAL A 103 -14.60 7.22 -1.34
CA VAL A 103 -13.45 7.95 -1.88
C VAL A 103 -13.54 9.44 -1.50
N PRO A 104 -12.47 10.03 -0.91
CA PRO A 104 -12.38 11.45 -0.65
C PRO A 104 -12.10 12.22 -1.95
N TRP A 105 -13.15 12.54 -2.71
CA TRP A 105 -13.01 13.15 -4.04
C TRP A 105 -12.28 14.50 -4.03
N ASP A 106 -12.39 15.26 -2.94
CA ASP A 106 -11.66 16.53 -2.77
C ASP A 106 -10.14 16.28 -2.74
N ALA A 107 -9.67 15.31 -1.96
CA ALA A 107 -8.26 14.94 -1.90
C ALA A 107 -7.73 14.40 -3.25
N VAL A 108 -8.59 13.74 -4.03
CA VAL A 108 -8.26 13.31 -5.40
C VAL A 108 -8.11 14.51 -6.33
N ALA A 109 -8.99 15.50 -6.22
CA ALA A 109 -8.90 16.73 -7.00
C ALA A 109 -7.61 17.51 -6.67
N ASP A 110 -7.29 17.63 -5.39
CA ASP A 110 -6.05 18.27 -4.91
C ASP A 110 -4.80 17.55 -5.42
N PHE A 111 -4.80 16.22 -5.36
CA PHE A 111 -3.71 15.42 -5.92
C PHE A 111 -3.54 15.65 -7.43
N ARG A 112 -4.65 15.70 -8.19
CA ARG A 112 -4.61 15.99 -9.63
C ARG A 112 -4.10 17.39 -9.93
N ALA A 113 -4.49 18.39 -9.13
CA ALA A 113 -4.04 19.77 -9.30
C ALA A 113 -2.52 19.93 -9.08
N ARG A 114 -1.93 19.10 -8.20
CA ARG A 114 -0.47 19.05 -7.96
C ARG A 114 0.30 18.24 -9.03
N GLY A 115 -0.39 17.59 -9.97
CA GLY A 115 0.27 16.81 -11.00
C GLY A 115 1.10 17.68 -11.95
N LEU A 116 2.24 17.16 -12.40
CA LEU A 116 3.07 17.82 -13.41
C LEU A 116 2.28 18.03 -14.70
N ASN A 117 2.09 19.29 -15.09
CA ASN A 117 1.37 19.67 -16.29
C ASN A 117 2.05 20.88 -16.95
N PRO A 118 2.35 20.83 -18.27
CA PRO A 118 2.91 21.97 -18.99
C PRO A 118 2.07 23.26 -18.93
N GLN A 119 0.75 23.14 -18.72
CA GLN A 119 -0.16 24.29 -18.61
C GLN A 119 -0.06 25.00 -17.26
N HIS A 120 0.42 24.32 -16.22
CA HIS A 120 0.63 24.87 -14.88
C HIS A 120 1.89 24.26 -14.25
N PRO A 121 3.10 24.61 -14.77
CA PRO A 121 4.33 24.00 -14.31
C PRO A 121 4.59 24.36 -12.84
N ILE A 122 4.99 23.34 -12.07
CA ILE A 122 5.48 23.48 -10.70
C ILE A 122 6.97 23.11 -10.71
N MET A 123 7.74 23.75 -9.82
CA MET A 123 9.20 23.58 -9.72
C MET A 123 9.57 22.31 -8.95
#